data_AF-A0A6G2D580-F1
#
_entry.id   AF-A0A6G2D580-F1
#
_cell.length_a   1.000
_cell.length_b   1.000
_cell.length_c   1.000
_cell.angle_alpha   90.00
_cell.angle_beta   90.00
_cell.angle_gamma   90.00
#
_symmetry.space_group_name_H-M   'P 1'
#
loop_
_entity.id
_entity.type
_entity.pdbx_description
1 polymer ?
#
loop_
_entity_poly.entity_id
_entity_poly.type
_entity_poly.pdbx_seq_one_letter_code
_entity_poly.pdbx_strand_id
1 'polypeptide(L)'
;ILYTPNMVEKDRAQLMTDVKSKLSSVELESDGVRQLLVKRDTKKDANANSVGRQNGYIRDLFLEESFSEVKANLDKLVKQILENEDHQLNDNELAERALLKKVEDNKAKIMMGLAYLNQYYAFKYDELSIKDIMMFKPDFYGKTASVIDRLINIGSAENNLKGDRTQDAYRGIISGATGKGSLHDFLTYNMK
;
A
#
# COMPACT_ATOMS: atom_id res chain seq x y z
N ILE A 1 -0.62 20.76 28.54
CA ILE A 1 -0.41 19.32 28.21
C ILE A 1 0.90 19.27 27.43
N LEU A 2 1.95 18.65 27.98
CA LEU A 2 3.22 18.48 27.29
C LEU A 2 3.08 17.21 26.43
N TYR A 3 3.01 17.35 25.10
CA TYR A 3 2.99 16.21 24.20
C TYR A 3 4.43 15.78 23.96
N THR A 4 4.81 14.63 24.52
CA THR A 4 6.07 13.97 24.17
C THR A 4 5.79 13.12 22.94
N PRO A 5 6.38 13.40 21.77
CA PRO A 5 6.26 12.50 20.63
C PRO A 5 6.76 11.11 21.04
N ASN A 6 5.98 10.06 20.79
CA ASN A 6 6.41 8.66 20.91
C ASN A 6 7.36 8.30 19.74
N MET A 7 8.43 9.06 19.57
CA MET A 7 9.47 8.77 18.60
C MET A 7 10.81 8.91 19.30
N VAL A 8 11.38 7.77 19.70
CA VAL A 8 12.82 7.70 19.94
C VAL A 8 13.43 7.64 18.54
N GLU A 9 14.19 8.64 18.14
CA GLU A 9 14.87 8.68 16.85
C GLU A 9 15.98 7.62 16.84
N LYS A 10 15.61 6.38 16.49
CA LYS A 10 16.52 5.23 16.39
C LYS A 10 17.20 5.24 15.02
N ASP A 11 18.48 4.89 14.97
CA ASP A 11 19.21 4.79 13.70
C ASP A 11 18.69 3.60 12.88
N ARG A 12 17.76 3.89 11.97
CA ARG A 12 17.14 2.93 11.05
C ARG A 12 17.63 3.10 9.61
N ALA A 13 18.78 3.76 9.39
CA ALA A 13 19.25 4.10 8.06
C ALA A 13 19.47 2.86 7.17
N GLN A 14 20.03 1.79 7.74
CA GLN A 14 20.23 0.53 7.02
C GLN A 14 18.89 -0.14 6.67
N LEU A 15 17.98 -0.26 7.64
CA LEU A 15 16.64 -0.82 7.42
C LEU A 15 15.88 -0.05 6.34
N MET A 16 15.94 1.28 6.36
CA MET A 16 15.33 2.14 5.34
C MET A 16 15.91 1.85 3.95
N THR A 17 17.23 1.73 3.85
CA THR A 17 17.93 1.41 2.60
C THR A 17 17.51 0.05 2.06
N ASP A 18 17.45 -0.96 2.92
CA ASP A 18 17.12 -2.34 2.54
C ASP A 18 15.65 -2.46 2.11
N VAL A 19 14.71 -1.85 2.85
CA VAL A 19 13.29 -1.81 2.45
C VAL A 19 13.11 -1.09 1.12
N LYS A 20 13.75 0.08 0.94
CA LYS A 20 13.70 0.82 -0.33
C LYS A 20 14.23 -0.02 -1.48
N SER A 21 15.38 -0.66 -1.30
CA SER A 21 16.00 -1.51 -2.33
C SER A 21 15.03 -2.60 -2.79
N LYS A 22 14.39 -3.31 -1.83
CA LYS A 22 13.38 -4.34 -2.12
C LYS A 22 12.20 -3.80 -2.91
N LEU A 23 11.61 -2.68 -2.48
CA LEU A 23 10.45 -2.10 -3.16
C LEU A 23 10.79 -1.53 -4.53
N SER A 24 11.95 -0.89 -4.68
CA SER A 24 12.40 -0.31 -5.95
C SER A 24 12.66 -1.35 -7.04
N SER A 25 12.97 -2.60 -6.65
CA SER A 25 13.17 -3.73 -7.58
C SER A 25 11.91 -4.19 -8.32
N VAL A 26 10.73 -3.71 -7.93
CA VAL A 26 9.46 -4.10 -8.56
C VAL A 26 9.22 -3.24 -9.80
N GLU A 27 8.93 -3.91 -10.92
CA GLU A 27 8.39 -3.28 -12.12
C GLU A 27 6.89 -3.60 -12.26
N LEU A 28 6.14 -2.66 -12.84
CA LEU A 28 4.69 -2.78 -13.00
C LEU A 28 4.32 -4.03 -13.83
N GLU A 29 5.04 -4.29 -14.91
CA GLU A 29 4.86 -5.48 -15.76
C GLU A 29 5.81 -6.63 -15.37
N SER A 30 5.99 -6.87 -14.06
CA SER A 30 6.80 -7.98 -13.54
C SER A 30 5.98 -9.24 -13.25
N ASP A 31 6.65 -10.39 -13.08
CA ASP A 31 5.98 -11.64 -12.71
C ASP A 31 5.26 -11.55 -11.36
N GLY A 32 5.83 -10.81 -10.40
CA GLY A 32 5.21 -10.59 -9.10
C GLY A 32 3.86 -9.87 -9.21
N VAL A 33 3.72 -8.90 -10.11
CA VAL A 33 2.44 -8.22 -10.36
C VAL A 33 1.50 -9.11 -11.15
N ARG A 34 2.00 -9.85 -12.16
CA ARG A 34 1.18 -10.79 -12.93
C ARG A 34 0.56 -11.91 -12.07
N GLN A 35 1.19 -12.28 -10.96
CA GLN A 35 0.64 -13.26 -10.01
C GLN A 35 -0.57 -12.75 -9.22
N LEU A 36 -0.80 -11.44 -9.17
CA LEU A 36 -1.95 -10.81 -8.50
C LEU A 36 -3.22 -10.84 -9.37
N LEU A 37 -3.06 -11.09 -10.68
CA LEU A 37 -4.15 -11.12 -11.65
C LEU A 37 -5.01 -12.36 -11.49
N VAL A 38 -6.32 -12.19 -11.68
CA VAL A 38 -7.24 -13.32 -11.73
C VAL A 38 -6.97 -14.11 -13.01
N LYS A 39 -6.78 -15.43 -12.88
CA LYS A 39 -6.65 -16.31 -14.04
C LYS A 39 -7.94 -16.32 -14.85
N ARG A 40 -7.82 -16.09 -16.16
CA ARG A 40 -8.94 -16.09 -17.10
C ARG A 40 -9.23 -17.49 -17.62
N ASP A 41 -10.49 -17.77 -17.93
CA ASP A 41 -10.90 -19.01 -18.60
C ASP A 41 -10.29 -19.04 -20.02
N THR A 42 -9.66 -20.15 -20.39
CA THR A 42 -8.98 -20.35 -21.67
C THR A 42 -9.85 -21.01 -22.73
N LYS A 43 -11.12 -21.35 -22.44
CA LYS A 43 -12.03 -22.00 -23.40
C LYS A 43 -12.26 -21.20 -24.68
N LYS A 44 -12.28 -19.87 -24.58
CA LYS A 44 -12.53 -18.96 -25.73
C LYS A 44 -11.25 -18.31 -26.27
N ASP A 45 -10.20 -18.21 -25.44
CA ASP A 45 -8.91 -17.62 -25.79
C ASP A 45 -7.82 -18.42 -25.05
N ALA A 46 -7.14 -19.32 -25.77
CA ALA A 46 -6.07 -20.13 -25.19
C ALA A 46 -4.89 -19.28 -24.67
N ASN A 47 -4.74 -18.06 -25.19
CA ASN A 47 -3.69 -17.13 -24.81
C ASN A 47 -4.12 -16.16 -23.69
N ALA A 48 -5.32 -16.30 -23.11
CA ALA A 48 -5.89 -15.35 -22.17
C ALA A 48 -5.02 -15.06 -20.93
N ASN A 49 -4.08 -15.96 -20.59
CA ASN A 49 -3.14 -15.83 -19.48
C ASN A 49 -1.67 -15.71 -19.93
N SER A 50 -1.41 -15.47 -21.22
CA SER A 50 -0.07 -15.17 -21.73
C SER A 50 0.45 -13.85 -21.16
N VAL A 51 1.78 -13.69 -21.12
CA VAL A 51 2.43 -12.47 -20.61
C VAL A 51 1.89 -11.22 -21.28
N GLY A 52 1.77 -11.20 -22.62
CA GLY A 52 1.23 -10.04 -23.34
C GLY A 52 -0.20 -9.68 -22.95
N ARG A 53 -1.07 -10.69 -22.74
CA ARG A 53 -2.46 -10.46 -22.30
C ARG A 53 -2.52 -9.97 -20.85
N GLN A 54 -1.71 -10.55 -19.98
CA GLN A 54 -1.58 -10.13 -18.59
C GLN A 54 -1.07 -8.70 -18.47
N ASN A 55 -0.08 -8.29 -19.28
CA ASN A 55 0.38 -6.91 -19.31
C ASN A 55 -0.73 -5.95 -19.76
N GLY A 56 -1.58 -6.36 -20.72
CA GLY A 56 -2.81 -5.64 -21.05
C GLY A 56 -3.73 -5.44 -19.85
N TYR A 57 -4.02 -6.51 -19.09
CA TYR A 57 -4.87 -6.40 -17.89
C TYR A 57 -4.26 -5.52 -16.79
N ILE A 58 -2.93 -5.45 -16.69
CA ILE A 58 -2.25 -4.54 -15.77
C ILE A 58 -2.47 -3.08 -16.19
N ARG A 59 -2.37 -2.78 -17.49
CA ARG A 59 -2.64 -1.44 -18.04
C ARG A 59 -4.10 -1.03 -17.87
N ASP A 60 -5.02 -2.00 -17.95
CA ASP A 60 -6.44 -1.76 -17.67
C ASP A 60 -6.73 -1.38 -16.20
N LEU A 61 -5.75 -1.46 -15.30
CA LEU A 61 -5.86 -0.91 -13.93
C LEU A 61 -5.62 0.60 -13.89
N PHE A 62 -5.00 1.19 -14.93
CA PHE A 62 -4.64 2.61 -15.02
C PHE A 62 -3.79 3.10 -13.85
N LEU A 63 -2.72 2.37 -13.53
CA LEU A 63 -1.83 2.65 -12.40
C LEU A 63 -0.43 3.09 -12.82
N GLU A 64 -0.12 3.18 -14.10
CA GLU A 64 1.21 3.45 -14.66
C GLU A 64 1.84 4.73 -14.09
N GLU A 65 1.10 5.84 -14.15
CA GLU A 65 1.55 7.14 -13.64
C GLU A 65 1.73 7.08 -12.12
N SER A 66 0.71 6.63 -11.40
CA SER A 66 0.75 6.51 -9.94
C SER A 66 1.86 5.59 -9.43
N PHE A 67 2.18 4.51 -10.16
CA PHE A 67 3.25 3.57 -9.82
C PHE A 67 4.62 4.21 -10.04
N SER A 68 4.78 4.95 -11.14
CA SER A 68 6.00 5.74 -11.40
C SER A 68 6.23 6.80 -10.32
N GLU A 69 5.18 7.53 -9.93
CA GLU A 69 5.25 8.51 -8.84
C GLU A 69 5.63 7.86 -7.50
N VAL A 70 5.05 6.70 -7.19
CA VAL A 70 5.43 5.93 -5.99
C VAL A 70 6.91 5.56 -6.03
N LYS A 71 7.42 5.04 -7.16
CA LYS A 71 8.85 4.72 -7.30
C LYS A 71 9.75 5.94 -7.08
N ALA A 72 9.38 7.08 -7.65
CA ALA A 72 10.13 8.33 -7.51
C ALA A 72 10.14 8.86 -6.07
N ASN A 73 9.15 8.51 -5.25
CA ASN A 73 8.99 9.01 -3.88
C ASN A 73 9.25 7.95 -2.79
N LEU A 74 9.87 6.81 -3.14
CA LEU A 74 10.09 5.71 -2.19
C LEU A 74 10.88 6.11 -0.94
N ASP A 75 11.81 7.06 -1.03
CA ASP A 75 12.55 7.56 0.15
C ASP A 75 11.60 8.10 1.23
N LYS A 76 10.67 8.98 0.81
CA LYS A 76 9.67 9.56 1.71
C LYS A 76 8.68 8.51 2.21
N LEU A 77 8.17 7.67 1.31
CA LEU A 77 7.16 6.67 1.64
C LEU A 77 7.71 5.60 2.60
N VAL A 78 8.92 5.10 2.37
CA VAL A 78 9.55 4.11 3.26
C VAL A 78 9.81 4.69 4.63
N LYS A 79 10.30 5.93 4.71
CA LYS A 79 10.47 6.63 5.99
C LYS A 79 9.15 6.67 6.78
N GLN A 80 8.06 7.11 6.15
CA GLN A 80 6.74 7.18 6.79
C GLN A 80 6.20 5.81 7.21
N ILE A 81 6.41 4.76 6.39
CA ILE A 81 6.05 3.38 6.74
C ILE A 81 6.81 2.94 8.00
N LEU A 82 8.13 3.12 8.04
CA LEU A 82 8.95 2.67 9.16
C LEU A 82 8.67 3.44 10.46
N GLU A 83 8.42 4.75 10.37
CA GLU A 83 7.99 5.57 11.53
C GLU A 83 6.68 5.06 12.13
N ASN A 84 5.76 4.52 11.31
CA ASN A 84 4.52 3.92 11.80
C ASN A 84 4.71 2.53 12.41
N GLU A 85 5.61 1.74 11.85
CA GLU A 85 5.93 0.40 12.36
C GLU A 85 6.87 0.46 13.58
N ASP A 86 7.40 1.62 13.95
CA ASP A 86 8.43 1.81 14.98
C ASP A 86 8.07 1.16 16.32
N HIS A 87 6.81 1.28 16.73
CA HIS A 87 6.28 0.65 17.95
C HIS A 87 6.36 -0.89 17.94
N GLN A 88 6.31 -1.52 16.76
CA GLN A 88 6.43 -2.98 16.60
C GLN A 88 7.89 -3.43 16.52
N LEU A 89 8.78 -2.56 16.05
CA LEU A 89 10.16 -2.90 15.76
C LEU A 89 11.04 -3.01 17.02
N ASN A 90 10.72 -2.27 18.10
CA ASN A 90 11.56 -2.21 19.31
C ASN A 90 13.06 -1.98 18.96
N ASP A 91 14.01 -2.37 19.82
CA ASP A 91 15.46 -2.41 19.53
C ASP A 91 15.95 -3.81 19.12
N ASN A 92 15.10 -4.61 18.46
CA ASN A 92 15.37 -6.03 18.22
C ASN A 92 15.65 -6.33 16.74
N GLU A 93 16.87 -6.76 16.44
CA GLU A 93 17.31 -7.19 15.10
C GLU A 93 16.40 -8.27 14.48
N LEU A 94 15.80 -9.15 15.30
CA LEU A 94 14.86 -10.16 14.81
C LEU A 94 13.59 -9.54 14.23
N ALA A 95 13.10 -8.44 14.82
CA ALA A 95 11.92 -7.73 14.34
C ALA A 95 12.21 -7.04 13.00
N GLU A 96 13.38 -6.43 12.85
CA GLU A 96 13.82 -5.82 11.60
C GLU A 96 13.98 -6.85 10.47
N ARG A 97 14.60 -8.00 10.77
CA ARG A 97 14.71 -9.11 9.81
C ARG A 97 13.34 -9.66 9.40
N ALA A 98 12.41 -9.79 10.35
CA ALA A 98 11.04 -10.23 10.06
C ALA A 98 10.31 -9.22 9.16
N LEU A 99 10.47 -7.92 9.42
CA LEU A 99 9.94 -6.85 8.58
C LEU A 99 10.51 -6.94 7.15
N LEU A 100 11.84 -7.03 7.02
CA LEU A 100 12.52 -7.14 5.72
C LEU A 100 12.05 -8.36 4.93
N LYS A 101 11.86 -9.49 5.60
CA LYS A 101 11.31 -10.69 4.97
C LYS A 101 9.86 -10.47 4.53
N LYS A 102 9.01 -9.86 5.37
CA LYS A 102 7.62 -9.54 5.02
C LYS A 102 7.56 -8.62 3.80
N VAL A 103 8.42 -7.61 3.74
CA VAL A 103 8.56 -6.71 2.58
C VAL A 103 9.01 -7.48 1.34
N GLU A 104 10.04 -8.32 1.44
CA GLU A 104 10.51 -9.12 0.29
C GLU A 104 9.40 -10.00 -0.27
N ASP A 105 8.75 -10.77 0.60
CA ASP A 105 7.73 -11.74 0.23
C ASP A 105 6.48 -11.08 -0.40
N ASN A 106 6.27 -9.78 -0.15
CA ASN A 106 5.06 -9.07 -0.59
C ASN A 106 5.33 -7.78 -1.37
N LYS A 107 6.56 -7.53 -1.84
CA LYS A 107 6.96 -6.26 -2.48
C LYS A 107 6.05 -5.83 -3.63
N ALA A 108 5.58 -6.77 -4.45
CA ALA A 108 4.64 -6.49 -5.52
C ALA A 108 3.29 -5.98 -4.98
N LYS A 109 2.73 -6.63 -3.96
CA LYS A 109 1.48 -6.20 -3.32
C LYS A 109 1.64 -4.83 -2.68
N ILE A 110 2.75 -4.59 -1.97
CA ILE A 110 3.01 -3.30 -1.32
C ILE A 110 3.06 -2.18 -2.37
N MET A 111 3.83 -2.37 -3.44
CA MET A 111 3.94 -1.38 -4.52
C MET A 111 2.60 -1.12 -5.23
N MET A 112 1.82 -2.16 -5.51
CA MET A 112 0.48 -2.00 -6.11
C MET A 112 -0.51 -1.32 -5.16
N GLY A 113 -0.44 -1.62 -3.86
CA GLY A 113 -1.25 -0.95 -2.84
C GLY A 113 -0.91 0.54 -2.72
N LEU A 114 0.38 0.89 -2.75
CA LEU A 114 0.85 2.27 -2.78
C LEU A 114 0.36 3.00 -4.03
N ALA A 115 0.51 2.40 -5.21
CA ALA A 115 0.07 2.99 -6.48
C ALA A 115 -1.45 3.25 -6.48
N TYR A 116 -2.25 2.26 -6.06
CA TYR A 116 -3.70 2.41 -5.97
C TYR A 116 -4.12 3.53 -5.01
N LEU A 117 -3.52 3.60 -3.82
CA LEU A 117 -3.81 4.67 -2.87
C LEU A 117 -3.36 6.04 -3.40
N ASN A 118 -2.25 6.10 -4.14
CA ASN A 118 -1.83 7.31 -4.79
C ASN A 118 -2.83 7.76 -5.87
N GLN A 119 -3.30 6.85 -6.72
CA GLN A 119 -4.25 7.17 -7.77
C GLN A 119 -5.61 7.65 -7.24
N TYR A 120 -6.16 6.96 -6.23
CA TYR A 120 -7.57 7.15 -5.84
C TYR A 120 -7.76 7.89 -4.51
N TYR A 121 -6.69 8.12 -3.73
CA TYR A 121 -6.76 8.73 -2.40
C TYR A 121 -5.74 9.85 -2.15
N ALA A 122 -4.90 10.25 -3.13
CA ALA A 122 -3.88 11.30 -2.97
C ALA A 122 -4.41 12.74 -2.92
N PHE A 123 -5.71 12.96 -2.71
CA PHE A 123 -6.26 14.30 -2.56
C PHE A 123 -5.78 14.93 -1.24
N LYS A 124 -5.40 16.20 -1.32
CA LYS A 124 -4.85 16.98 -0.20
C LYS A 124 -5.97 17.59 0.64
N TYR A 125 -5.81 17.56 1.96
CA TYR A 125 -6.61 18.33 2.91
C TYR A 125 -5.65 19.05 3.87
N ASP A 126 -5.51 20.36 3.71
CA ASP A 126 -4.47 21.16 4.37
C ASP A 126 -3.04 20.69 4.00
N GLU A 127 -2.11 20.55 4.95
CA GLU A 127 -0.73 20.07 4.70
C GLU A 127 -0.61 18.53 4.52
N LEU A 128 -1.65 17.75 4.84
CA LEU A 128 -1.67 16.28 4.78
C LEU A 128 -2.61 15.76 3.68
N SER A 129 -2.25 14.69 2.97
CA SER A 129 -3.20 14.04 2.07
C SER A 129 -4.10 13.06 2.81
N ILE A 130 -5.32 12.82 2.32
CA ILE A 130 -6.19 11.78 2.90
C ILE A 130 -5.54 10.40 2.78
N LYS A 131 -4.76 10.17 1.73
CA LYS A 131 -3.83 9.05 1.63
C LYS A 131 -2.94 8.95 2.88
N ASP A 132 -2.29 10.03 3.29
CA ASP A 132 -1.41 10.04 4.47
C ASP A 132 -2.18 9.72 5.76
N ILE A 133 -3.38 10.29 5.94
CA ILE A 133 -4.22 10.00 7.11
C ILE A 133 -4.67 8.52 7.10
N MET A 134 -5.08 8.01 5.93
CA MET A 134 -5.58 6.64 5.79
C MET A 134 -4.47 5.58 5.88
N MET A 135 -3.24 5.94 5.49
CA MET A 135 -2.09 5.04 5.52
C MET A 135 -1.32 5.10 6.83
N PHE A 136 -1.06 6.30 7.37
CA PHE A 136 -0.03 6.56 8.37
C PHE A 136 -0.55 7.14 9.69
N LYS A 137 -1.88 7.16 9.87
CA LYS A 137 -2.54 7.57 11.11
C LYS A 137 -3.63 6.56 11.50
N PRO A 138 -3.32 5.26 11.68
CA PRO A 138 -4.35 4.27 12.00
C PRO A 138 -5.01 4.54 13.37
N ASP A 139 -4.26 5.12 14.30
CA ASP A 139 -4.68 5.61 15.62
C ASP A 139 -5.75 6.71 15.57
N PHE A 140 -5.77 7.52 14.51
CA PHE A 140 -6.84 8.50 14.23
C PHE A 140 -8.23 7.86 14.15
N TYR A 141 -8.28 6.56 13.85
CA TYR A 141 -9.51 5.76 13.79
C TYR A 141 -9.66 4.78 14.97
N GLY A 142 -8.82 4.90 16.00
CA GLY A 142 -8.86 4.05 17.18
C GLY A 142 -8.42 2.60 16.92
N LYS A 143 -7.66 2.33 15.84
CA LYS A 143 -7.15 1.00 15.50
C LYS A 143 -5.64 1.02 15.25
N THR A 144 -4.93 -0.04 15.63
CA THR A 144 -3.46 -0.15 15.47
C THR A 144 -3.09 -1.20 14.43
N ALA A 145 -3.66 -1.12 13.22
CA ALA A 145 -3.32 -2.05 12.14
C ALA A 145 -1.99 -1.64 11.49
N SER A 146 -1.07 -2.60 11.28
CA SER A 146 0.20 -2.38 10.56
C SER A 146 -0.06 -1.77 9.17
N VAL A 147 0.73 -0.76 8.83
CA VAL A 147 0.67 -0.07 7.54
C VAL A 147 1.07 -1.03 6.43
N ILE A 148 2.11 -1.83 6.67
CA ILE A 148 2.55 -2.86 5.72
C ILE A 148 1.45 -3.88 5.49
N ASP A 149 0.82 -4.41 6.54
CA ASP A 149 -0.24 -5.40 6.39
C ASP A 149 -1.45 -4.83 5.64
N ARG A 150 -1.78 -3.55 5.85
CA ARG A 150 -2.82 -2.86 5.08
C ARG A 150 -2.46 -2.74 3.60
N LEU A 151 -1.23 -2.34 3.28
CA LEU A 151 -0.75 -2.23 1.90
C LEU A 151 -0.74 -3.59 1.20
N ILE A 152 -0.30 -4.65 1.90
CA ILE A 152 -0.34 -6.02 1.41
C ILE A 152 -1.78 -6.43 1.09
N ASN A 153 -2.73 -6.11 1.97
CA ASN A 153 -4.13 -6.47 1.77
C ASN A 153 -4.74 -5.73 0.56
N ILE A 154 -4.51 -4.43 0.43
CA ILE A 154 -4.98 -3.62 -0.71
C ILE A 154 -4.42 -4.18 -2.02
N GLY A 155 -3.10 -4.39 -2.10
CA GLY A 155 -2.45 -4.90 -3.30
C GLY A 155 -2.54 -6.41 -3.52
N SER A 156 -3.30 -7.15 -2.70
CA SER A 156 -3.31 -8.62 -2.74
C SER A 156 -4.03 -9.22 -3.96
N ALA A 157 -4.94 -8.48 -4.59
CA ALA A 157 -5.77 -9.01 -5.67
C ALA A 157 -6.13 -7.93 -6.71
N GLU A 158 -6.18 -8.32 -7.98
CA GLU A 158 -6.62 -7.46 -9.09
C GLU A 158 -7.94 -6.72 -8.80
N ASN A 159 -8.92 -7.43 -8.24
CA ASN A 159 -10.25 -6.86 -7.94
C ASN A 159 -10.21 -5.70 -6.95
N ASN A 160 -9.19 -5.64 -6.10
CA ASN A 160 -9.02 -4.58 -5.11
C ASN A 160 -8.43 -3.31 -5.74
N LEU A 161 -7.80 -3.46 -6.90
CA LEU A 161 -7.00 -2.43 -7.57
C LEU A 161 -7.75 -1.73 -8.71
N LYS A 162 -8.97 -2.18 -9.02
CA LYS A 162 -9.77 -1.60 -10.11
C LYS A 162 -10.46 -0.31 -9.70
N GLY A 163 -10.35 0.72 -10.54
CA GLY A 163 -10.97 2.03 -10.31
C GLY A 163 -12.50 1.99 -10.24
N ASP A 164 -13.14 1.11 -11.03
CA ASP A 164 -14.60 0.91 -11.03
C ASP A 164 -15.13 0.22 -9.76
N ARG A 165 -14.23 -0.28 -8.89
CA ARG A 165 -14.57 -0.95 -7.65
C ARG A 165 -14.11 -0.22 -6.39
N THR A 166 -13.75 1.06 -6.50
CA THR A 166 -13.20 1.83 -5.36
C THR A 166 -14.08 1.81 -4.10
N GLN A 167 -15.41 1.89 -4.24
CA GLN A 167 -16.35 1.80 -3.12
C GLN A 167 -16.43 0.39 -2.49
N ASP A 168 -16.41 -0.66 -3.32
CA ASP A 168 -16.40 -2.05 -2.88
C ASP A 168 -15.08 -2.41 -2.20
N ALA A 169 -13.96 -2.00 -2.81
CA ALA A 169 -12.62 -2.16 -2.27
C ALA A 169 -12.50 -1.42 -0.93
N TYR A 170 -13.08 -0.21 -0.82
CA TYR A 170 -13.15 0.49 0.45
C TYR A 170 -13.89 -0.35 1.51
N ARG A 171 -15.10 -0.81 1.20
CA ARG A 171 -15.90 -1.61 2.14
C ARG A 171 -15.22 -2.92 2.53
N GLY A 172 -14.65 -3.65 1.59
CA GLY A 172 -14.08 -4.97 1.83
C GLY A 172 -12.72 -4.96 2.53
N ILE A 173 -11.93 -3.88 2.35
CA ILE A 173 -10.49 -3.92 2.66
C ILE A 173 -10.08 -2.78 3.61
N ILE A 174 -10.71 -1.61 3.48
CA ILE A 174 -10.30 -0.38 4.17
C ILE A 174 -11.20 -0.06 5.35
N SER A 175 -12.52 -0.30 5.24
CA SER A 175 -13.53 0.04 6.26
C SER A 175 -13.22 -0.54 7.63
N GLY A 176 -12.74 -1.79 7.66
CA GLY A 176 -12.33 -2.48 8.88
C GLY A 176 -11.17 -1.77 9.58
N ALA A 177 -10.37 -1.02 8.85
CA ALA A 177 -9.17 -0.37 9.34
C ALA A 177 -9.39 1.13 9.65
N THR A 178 -10.51 1.72 9.20
CA THR A 178 -10.95 3.09 9.53
C THR A 178 -12.13 3.14 10.51
N GLY A 179 -12.80 2.01 10.74
CA GLY A 179 -14.04 1.96 11.52
C GLY A 179 -15.22 2.68 10.87
N LYS A 180 -15.13 3.05 9.58
CA LYS A 180 -16.19 3.73 8.82
C LYS A 180 -16.80 2.75 7.82
N GLY A 181 -18.11 2.52 7.91
CA GLY A 181 -18.81 1.50 7.14
C GLY A 181 -18.94 1.78 5.63
N SER A 182 -18.64 3.01 5.20
CA SER A 182 -18.65 3.39 3.79
C SER A 182 -17.59 4.44 3.45
N LEU A 183 -17.23 4.52 2.17
CA LEU A 183 -16.35 5.55 1.64
C LEU A 183 -16.93 6.95 1.91
N HIS A 184 -18.25 7.12 1.78
CA HIS A 184 -18.91 8.39 2.07
C HIS A 184 -18.75 8.81 3.54
N ASP A 185 -19.02 7.90 4.49
CA ASP A 185 -18.87 8.19 5.93
C ASP A 185 -17.43 8.57 6.28
N PHE A 186 -16.47 7.93 5.61
CA PHE A 186 -15.06 8.23 5.75
C PHE A 186 -14.69 9.62 5.23
N LEU A 187 -15.14 9.97 4.02
CA LEU A 187 -14.91 11.30 3.47
C LEU A 187 -15.57 12.36 4.35
N THR A 188 -16.84 12.17 4.72
CA THR A 188 -17.59 13.10 5.58
C THR A 188 -16.95 13.26 6.96
N TYR A 189 -16.36 12.21 7.52
CA TYR A 189 -15.63 12.30 8.78
C TYR A 189 -14.35 13.12 8.66
N ASN A 190 -13.60 12.97 7.56
CA ASN A 190 -12.33 13.67 7.34
C ASN A 190 -12.49 15.09 6.78
N MET A 191 -13.69 15.47 6.33
CA MET A 191 -14.02 16.83 5.89
C MET A 191 -14.43 17.77 7.04
N LYS A 192 -14.55 17.26 8.27
CA LYS A 192 -14.92 18.04 9.47
C LYS A 192 -13.70 18.33 10.31
#